data_AF-A0A3N6BA66-F1
#
_entry.id   AF-A0A3N6BA66-F1
#
_cell.length_a   1.000
_cell.length_b   1.000
_cell.length_c   1.000
_cell.angle_alpha   90.00
_cell.angle_beta   90.00
_cell.angle_gamma   90.00
#
_symmetry.space_group_name_H-M   'P 1'
#
loop_
_entity.id
_entity.type
_entity.pdbx_description
1 polymer ?
#
loop_
_entity_poly.entity_id
_entity_poly.type
_entity_poly.pdbx_seq_one_letter_code
_entity_poly.pdbx_strand_id
1 'polypeptide(L)'
;MPPYLQTKLLRVLQEREYRPIGSDRIVHVDFRLICATNIDLDSALRDGKLREDLYFRINTITLKVPPLRERTEDIPLLCEHFLDKFCQRYQKNVRGFSPAAYHVLIRNRWPGNVRELVNSIERAVLVTNGAEIVPADLPESLREETSAPAEFVFPPHWTLAEIEKMAILQTLQRTNWNKQEAAAILGLYRPTLYSKMKKHEIRDMGRAARQQAAAEQ
;
A
#
# COMPACT_ATOMS: atom_id res chain seq x y z
N MET A 1 20.38 -13.28 14.57
CA MET A 1 21.08 -14.57 14.85
C MET A 1 22.15 -14.32 15.91
N PRO A 2 22.25 -15.14 16.98
CA PRO A 2 23.25 -14.94 18.02
C PRO A 2 24.68 -14.90 17.46
N PRO A 3 25.59 -14.06 18.00
CA PRO A 3 26.95 -13.92 17.47
C PRO A 3 27.76 -15.22 17.44
N TYR A 4 27.62 -16.07 18.46
CA TYR A 4 28.34 -17.35 18.52
C TYR A 4 27.95 -18.30 17.37
N LEU A 5 26.71 -18.20 16.87
CA LEU A 5 26.21 -19.04 15.80
C LEU A 5 26.71 -18.55 14.44
N GLN A 6 26.99 -17.24 14.31
CA GLN A 6 27.61 -16.65 13.12
C GLN A 6 29.00 -17.26 12.85
N THR A 7 29.81 -17.39 13.90
CA THR A 7 31.14 -18.01 13.78
C THR A 7 31.07 -19.49 13.41
N LYS A 8 30.11 -20.23 13.98
CA LYS A 8 29.90 -21.64 13.63
C LYS A 8 29.45 -21.79 12.17
N LEU A 9 28.50 -20.97 11.73
CA LEU A 9 28.03 -20.99 10.35
C LEU A 9 29.14 -20.63 9.36
N LEU A 10 29.95 -19.62 9.67
CA LEU A 10 31.10 -19.23 8.86
C LEU A 10 32.06 -20.42 8.67
N ARG A 11 32.36 -21.15 9.75
CA ARG A 11 33.23 -22.33 9.70
C ARG A 11 32.66 -23.41 8.77
N VAL A 12 31.37 -23.71 8.86
CA VAL A 12 30.72 -24.68 7.98
C VAL A 12 30.75 -24.22 6.51
N LEU A 13 30.60 -22.92 6.24
CA LEU A 13 30.66 -22.35 4.89
C LEU A 13 32.07 -22.31 4.28
N GLN A 14 33.11 -22.31 5.13
CA GLN A 14 34.51 -22.28 4.69
C GLN A 14 35.09 -23.69 4.58
N GLU A 15 34.97 -24.49 5.65
CA GLU A 15 35.57 -25.82 5.77
C GLU A 15 34.69 -26.91 5.14
N ARG A 16 33.38 -26.65 4.89
CA ARG A 16 32.39 -27.67 4.47
C ARG A 16 32.29 -28.84 5.45
N GLU A 17 32.52 -28.56 6.71
CA GLU A 17 32.60 -29.54 7.77
C GLU A 17 31.91 -29.04 9.03
N TYR A 18 31.32 -29.94 9.80
CA TYR A 18 30.78 -29.60 11.12
C TYR A 18 31.00 -30.72 12.13
N ARG A 19 30.91 -30.36 13.41
CA ARG A 19 30.96 -31.29 14.53
C ARG A 19 29.58 -31.31 15.22
N PRO A 20 28.89 -32.46 15.25
CA PRO A 20 27.66 -32.62 16.04
C PRO A 20 27.90 -32.36 17.52
N ILE A 21 26.91 -31.81 18.22
CA ILE A 21 27.01 -31.61 19.66
C ILE A 21 27.13 -32.97 20.35
N GLY A 22 28.13 -33.14 21.21
CA GLY A 22 28.39 -34.40 21.91
C GLY A 22 29.21 -35.43 21.13
N SER A 23 29.60 -35.13 19.89
CA SER A 23 30.54 -35.96 19.13
C SER A 23 31.87 -35.23 18.94
N ASP A 24 32.96 -35.97 18.92
CA ASP A 24 34.30 -35.50 18.54
C ASP A 24 34.55 -35.57 17.03
N ARG A 25 33.75 -36.40 16.33
CA ARG A 25 33.89 -36.68 14.90
C ARG A 25 33.49 -35.48 14.04
N ILE A 26 34.31 -35.25 13.03
CA ILE A 26 34.07 -34.25 11.99
C ILE A 26 33.27 -34.92 10.86
N VAL A 27 32.26 -34.23 10.35
CA VAL A 27 31.42 -34.69 9.24
C VAL A 27 31.52 -33.70 8.10
N HIS A 28 31.86 -34.18 6.91
CA HIS A 28 31.87 -33.39 5.68
C HIS A 28 30.46 -33.26 5.11
N VAL A 29 30.13 -32.07 4.60
CA VAL A 29 28.81 -31.77 4.03
C VAL A 29 28.93 -31.03 2.71
N ASP A 30 28.02 -31.35 1.81
CA ASP A 30 27.77 -30.58 0.60
C ASP A 30 26.33 -30.04 0.64
N PHE A 31 26.18 -28.73 0.51
CA PHE A 31 24.89 -28.07 0.64
C PHE A 31 24.84 -26.78 -0.18
N ARG A 32 23.62 -26.40 -0.58
CA ARG A 32 23.32 -25.08 -1.14
C ARG A 32 22.69 -24.21 -0.05
N LEU A 33 23.33 -23.10 0.28
CA LEU A 33 22.79 -22.14 1.24
C LEU A 33 21.79 -21.20 0.55
N ILE A 34 20.59 -21.08 1.13
CA ILE A 34 19.61 -20.04 0.78
C ILE A 34 19.25 -19.32 2.07
N CYS A 35 19.43 -18.01 2.10
CA CYS A 35 19.13 -17.18 3.25
C CYS A 35 18.16 -16.05 2.86
N ALA A 36 17.32 -15.64 3.80
CA ALA A 36 16.46 -14.48 3.68
C ALA A 36 16.50 -13.68 4.99
N THR A 37 16.45 -12.36 4.88
CA THR A 37 16.41 -11.44 6.02
C THR A 37 15.41 -10.31 5.74
N ASN A 38 14.74 -9.84 6.78
CA ASN A 38 13.89 -8.64 6.75
C ASN A 38 14.58 -7.42 7.37
N ILE A 39 15.83 -7.58 7.85
CA ILE A 39 16.63 -6.53 8.48
C ILE A 39 17.49 -5.88 7.41
N ASP A 40 17.64 -4.55 7.48
CA ASP A 40 18.60 -3.82 6.68
C ASP A 40 20.02 -4.29 6.99
N LEU A 41 20.69 -4.85 5.98
CA LEU A 41 21.99 -5.48 6.11
C LEU A 41 23.07 -4.45 6.46
N ASP A 42 23.00 -3.27 5.85
CA ASP A 42 23.98 -2.20 6.10
C ASP A 42 23.89 -1.69 7.55
N SER A 43 22.68 -1.50 8.06
CA SER A 43 22.48 -1.18 9.49
C SER A 43 22.93 -2.32 10.40
N ALA A 44 22.67 -3.58 10.04
CA ALA A 44 23.05 -4.73 10.86
C ALA A 44 24.58 -4.92 10.96
N LEU A 45 25.32 -4.57 9.90
CA LEU A 45 26.78 -4.56 9.89
C LEU A 45 27.32 -3.42 10.76
N ARG A 46 26.80 -2.19 10.59
CA ARG A 46 27.18 -1.02 11.41
C ARG A 46 26.94 -1.23 12.91
N ASP A 47 25.81 -1.84 13.26
CA ASP A 47 25.44 -2.13 14.66
C ASP A 47 26.23 -3.30 15.27
N GLY A 48 27.10 -3.98 14.51
CA GLY A 48 27.79 -5.19 14.94
C GLY A 48 26.88 -6.39 15.19
N LYS A 49 25.62 -6.33 14.74
CA LYS A 49 24.65 -7.44 14.86
C LYS A 49 24.95 -8.57 13.87
N LEU A 50 25.57 -8.24 12.74
CA LEU A 50 26.03 -9.18 11.73
C LEU A 50 27.53 -8.97 11.50
N ARG A 51 28.31 -10.06 11.48
CA ARG A 51 29.74 -9.99 11.16
C ARG A 51 29.95 -9.86 9.65
N GLU A 52 30.89 -9.00 9.27
CA GLU A 52 31.25 -8.74 7.87
C GLU A 52 31.76 -10.00 7.15
N ASP A 53 32.60 -10.80 7.81
CA ASP A 53 33.17 -12.04 7.25
C ASP A 53 32.09 -13.05 6.84
N LEU A 54 31.04 -13.20 7.66
CA LEU A 54 29.88 -14.01 7.33
C LEU A 54 29.06 -13.40 6.19
N TYR A 55 28.84 -12.09 6.24
CA TYR A 55 28.05 -11.38 5.22
C TYR A 55 28.65 -11.57 3.82
N PHE A 56 29.95 -11.34 3.64
CA PHE A 56 30.61 -11.51 2.34
C PHE A 56 30.58 -12.96 1.82
N ARG A 57 30.50 -13.96 2.71
CA ARG A 57 30.40 -15.36 2.31
C ARG A 57 28.99 -15.77 1.87
N ILE A 58 27.96 -15.13 2.43
CA ILE A 58 26.56 -15.40 2.09
C ILE A 58 26.10 -14.54 0.91
N ASN A 59 26.55 -13.30 0.83
CA ASN A 59 26.06 -12.30 -0.12
C ASN A 59 26.72 -12.43 -1.51
N THR A 60 26.63 -13.62 -2.12
CA THR A 60 27.11 -13.85 -3.48
C THR A 60 26.10 -13.41 -4.53
N ILE A 61 24.82 -13.77 -4.35
CA ILE A 61 23.72 -13.39 -5.23
C ILE A 61 22.58 -12.90 -4.35
N THR A 62 22.25 -11.61 -4.48
CA THR A 62 21.18 -10.98 -3.71
C THR A 62 19.94 -10.82 -4.56
N LEU A 63 18.81 -11.35 -4.10
CA LEU A 63 17.50 -11.11 -4.70
C LEU A 63 16.71 -10.16 -3.81
N LYS A 64 16.50 -8.94 -4.28
CA LYS A 64 15.64 -7.97 -3.59
C LYS A 64 14.19 -8.26 -3.94
N VAL A 65 13.41 -8.71 -2.95
CA VAL A 65 11.97 -8.91 -3.11
C VAL A 65 11.27 -7.57 -2.93
N PRO A 66 10.62 -7.01 -3.97
CA PRO A 66 9.89 -5.76 -3.84
C PRO A 66 8.67 -5.94 -2.94
N PRO A 67 8.33 -4.93 -2.11
CA PRO A 67 7.09 -4.93 -1.36
C PRO A 67 5.87 -4.88 -2.29
N LEU A 68 4.72 -5.32 -1.80
CA LEU A 68 3.48 -5.42 -2.59
C LEU A 68 3.04 -4.06 -3.17
N ARG A 69 3.33 -2.96 -2.46
CA ARG A 69 3.08 -1.58 -2.91
C ARG A 69 3.84 -1.17 -4.18
N GLU A 70 4.94 -1.84 -4.51
CA GLU A 70 5.70 -1.62 -5.75
C GLU A 70 5.18 -2.50 -6.90
N ARG A 71 4.26 -3.45 -6.60
CA ARG A 71 3.67 -4.41 -7.54
C ARG A 71 2.15 -4.44 -7.41
N THR A 72 1.53 -3.26 -7.51
CA THR A 72 0.07 -3.13 -7.38
C THR A 72 -0.69 -3.82 -8.50
N GLU A 73 -0.07 -3.99 -9.67
CA GLU A 73 -0.61 -4.70 -10.83
C GLU A 73 -0.89 -6.19 -10.55
N ASP A 74 -0.15 -6.80 -9.62
CA ASP A 74 -0.31 -8.21 -9.25
C ASP A 74 -1.40 -8.42 -8.19
N ILE A 75 -1.88 -7.36 -7.55
CA ILE A 75 -2.87 -7.45 -6.45
C ILE A 75 -4.15 -8.17 -6.92
N PRO A 76 -4.77 -7.83 -8.07
CA PRO A 76 -5.99 -8.51 -8.50
C PRO A 76 -5.80 -10.02 -8.68
N LEU A 77 -4.68 -10.43 -9.29
CA LEU A 77 -4.36 -11.85 -9.52
C LEU A 77 -4.13 -12.60 -8.19
N LEU A 78 -3.42 -11.97 -7.25
CA LEU A 78 -3.24 -12.52 -5.91
C LEU A 78 -4.57 -12.64 -5.17
N CYS A 79 -5.45 -11.65 -5.30
CA CYS A 79 -6.78 -11.66 -4.70
C CYS A 79 -7.61 -12.84 -5.18
N GLU A 80 -7.67 -13.06 -6.49
CA GLU A 80 -8.39 -14.20 -7.09
C GLU A 80 -7.84 -15.53 -6.60
N HIS A 81 -6.51 -15.70 -6.62
CA HIS A 81 -5.87 -16.92 -6.14
C HIS A 81 -6.21 -17.24 -4.67
N PHE A 82 -6.16 -16.24 -3.79
CA PHE A 82 -6.49 -16.44 -2.38
C PHE A 82 -7.99 -16.61 -2.15
N LEU A 83 -8.84 -15.91 -2.92
CA LEU A 83 -10.29 -16.08 -2.87
C LEU A 83 -10.66 -17.55 -3.15
N ASP A 84 -10.17 -18.11 -4.25
CA ASP A 84 -10.45 -19.50 -4.63
C ASP A 84 -9.99 -20.48 -3.55
N LYS A 85 -8.77 -20.27 -3.04
CA LYS A 85 -8.19 -21.08 -1.97
C LYS A 85 -9.05 -21.07 -0.71
N PHE A 86 -9.55 -19.91 -0.29
CA PHE A 86 -10.37 -19.79 0.92
C PHE A 86 -11.82 -20.22 0.70
N CYS A 87 -12.39 -20.00 -0.49
CA CYS A 87 -13.71 -20.50 -0.84
C CYS A 87 -13.76 -22.03 -0.80
N GLN A 88 -12.72 -22.70 -1.33
CA GLN A 88 -12.58 -24.15 -1.24
C GLN A 88 -12.41 -24.61 0.22
N ARG A 89 -11.58 -23.91 1.01
CA ARG A 89 -11.31 -24.26 2.41
C ARG A 89 -12.53 -24.14 3.31
N TYR A 90 -13.33 -23.09 3.13
CA TYR A 90 -14.51 -22.79 3.97
C TYR A 90 -15.84 -23.19 3.33
N GLN A 91 -15.81 -23.84 2.17
CA GLN A 91 -16.99 -24.25 1.40
C GLN A 91 -17.99 -23.10 1.17
N LYS A 92 -17.46 -21.89 0.93
CA LYS A 92 -18.27 -20.72 0.60
C LYS A 92 -18.34 -20.52 -0.91
N ASN A 93 -19.48 -20.02 -1.38
CA ASN A 93 -19.74 -19.78 -2.79
C ASN A 93 -19.62 -18.28 -3.13
N VAL A 94 -18.43 -17.72 -2.93
CA VAL A 94 -18.11 -16.34 -3.30
C VAL A 94 -17.48 -16.35 -4.69
N ARG A 95 -18.04 -15.58 -5.61
CA ARG A 95 -17.64 -15.55 -7.03
C ARG A 95 -16.57 -14.51 -7.36
N GLY A 96 -16.38 -13.51 -6.51
CA GLY A 96 -15.42 -12.44 -6.79
C GLY A 96 -15.50 -11.27 -5.82
N PHE A 97 -14.80 -10.20 -6.17
CA PHE A 97 -14.85 -8.92 -5.48
C PHE A 97 -15.62 -7.91 -6.33
N SER A 98 -16.38 -7.03 -5.66
CA SER A 98 -16.99 -5.87 -6.32
C SER A 98 -15.90 -4.90 -6.83
N PRO A 99 -16.16 -4.11 -7.89
CA PRO A 99 -15.21 -3.12 -8.38
C PRO A 99 -14.74 -2.13 -7.29
N ALA A 100 -15.65 -1.74 -6.39
CA ALA A 100 -15.34 -0.88 -5.26
C ALA A 100 -14.38 -1.55 -4.26
N ALA A 101 -14.49 -2.86 -4.04
CA ALA A 101 -13.56 -3.59 -3.18
C ALA A 101 -12.16 -3.67 -3.81
N TYR A 102 -12.06 -3.93 -5.12
CA TYR A 102 -10.77 -3.88 -5.83
C TYR A 102 -10.10 -2.52 -5.71
N HIS A 103 -10.86 -1.42 -5.84
CA HIS A 103 -10.29 -0.07 -5.67
C HIS A 103 -9.66 0.14 -4.29
N VAL A 104 -10.32 -0.34 -3.23
CA VAL A 104 -9.77 -0.28 -1.86
C VAL A 104 -8.50 -1.12 -1.75
N LEU A 105 -8.52 -2.34 -2.28
CA LEU A 105 -7.38 -3.27 -2.23
C LEU A 105 -6.16 -2.76 -3.01
N ILE A 106 -6.36 -2.13 -4.17
CA ILE A 106 -5.27 -1.60 -5.01
C ILE A 106 -4.67 -0.32 -4.43
N ARG A 107 -5.51 0.55 -3.83
CA ARG A 107 -5.07 1.83 -3.27
C ARG A 107 -4.29 1.67 -1.95
N ASN A 108 -4.51 0.57 -1.24
CA ASN A 108 -3.87 0.35 0.04
C ASN A 108 -2.34 0.15 -0.09
N ARG A 109 -1.59 0.61 0.92
CA ARG A 109 -0.12 0.52 0.95
C ARG A 109 0.42 -0.83 1.40
N TRP A 110 -0.42 -1.68 1.99
CA TRP A 110 -0.07 -3.02 2.48
C TRP A 110 1.21 -3.06 3.32
N PRO A 111 1.26 -2.41 4.49
CA PRO A 111 2.42 -2.43 5.38
C PRO A 111 2.90 -3.86 5.73
N GLY A 112 1.98 -4.82 5.84
CA GLY A 112 2.27 -6.24 6.06
C GLY A 112 2.47 -7.06 4.78
N ASN A 113 2.54 -6.41 3.61
CA ASN A 113 2.67 -7.03 2.29
C ASN A 113 1.62 -8.13 2.06
N VAL A 114 2.02 -9.21 1.38
CA VAL A 114 1.15 -10.34 1.03
C VAL A 114 0.52 -10.99 2.28
N ARG A 115 1.16 -10.96 3.45
CA ARG A 115 0.58 -11.57 4.66
C ARG A 115 -0.68 -10.83 5.11
N GLU A 116 -0.65 -9.50 5.06
CA GLU A 116 -1.81 -8.68 5.39
C GLU A 116 -2.91 -8.82 4.35
N LEU A 117 -2.56 -8.88 3.06
CA LEU A 117 -3.50 -9.17 1.97
C LEU A 117 -4.22 -10.50 2.20
N VAL A 118 -3.46 -11.57 2.47
CA VAL A 118 -4.00 -12.92 2.72
C VAL A 118 -4.97 -12.91 3.90
N ASN A 119 -4.58 -12.31 5.03
CA ASN A 119 -5.43 -12.24 6.22
C ASN A 119 -6.69 -11.40 5.97
N SER A 120 -6.58 -10.33 5.18
CA SER A 120 -7.70 -9.46 4.85
C SER A 120 -8.72 -10.17 3.96
N ILE A 121 -8.26 -10.93 2.97
CA ILE A 121 -9.11 -11.73 2.09
C ILE A 121 -9.74 -12.88 2.87
N GLU A 122 -8.97 -13.60 3.70
CA GLU A 122 -9.50 -14.69 4.54
C GLU A 122 -10.64 -14.19 5.43
N ARG A 123 -10.45 -13.04 6.10
CA ARG A 123 -11.48 -12.41 6.91
C ARG A 123 -12.69 -11.99 6.07
N ALA A 124 -12.47 -11.40 4.89
CA ALA A 124 -13.55 -10.98 4.02
C ALA A 124 -14.40 -12.20 3.59
N VAL A 125 -13.79 -13.30 3.15
CA VAL A 125 -14.50 -14.54 2.82
C VAL A 125 -15.32 -15.06 4.01
N LEU A 126 -14.77 -15.03 5.23
CA LEU A 126 -15.48 -15.48 6.43
C LEU A 126 -16.70 -14.60 6.78
N VAL A 127 -16.63 -13.28 6.56
CA VAL A 127 -17.69 -12.33 6.91
C VAL A 127 -18.74 -12.21 5.80
N THR A 128 -18.35 -12.32 4.53
CA THR A 128 -19.24 -12.16 3.38
C THR A 128 -20.35 -13.22 3.41
N ASN A 129 -21.60 -12.76 3.33
CA ASN A 129 -22.79 -13.60 3.21
C ASN A 129 -23.34 -13.65 1.78
N GLY A 130 -22.84 -12.78 0.89
CA GLY A 130 -23.24 -12.69 -0.52
C GLY A 130 -22.34 -13.45 -1.48
N ALA A 131 -22.68 -13.37 -2.77
CA ALA A 131 -21.87 -13.94 -3.84
C ALA A 131 -20.65 -13.08 -4.22
N GLU A 132 -20.58 -11.83 -3.75
CA GLU A 132 -19.48 -10.90 -4.02
C GLU A 132 -19.01 -10.22 -2.74
N ILE A 133 -17.70 -9.97 -2.65
CA ILE A 133 -17.08 -9.24 -1.55
C ILE A 133 -17.23 -7.74 -1.78
N VAL A 134 -17.85 -7.06 -0.82
CA VAL A 134 -18.11 -5.62 -0.83
C VAL A 134 -17.09 -4.92 0.08
N PRO A 135 -16.76 -3.62 -0.08
CA PRO A 135 -15.87 -2.92 0.86
C PRO A 135 -16.30 -3.03 2.34
N ALA A 136 -17.60 -3.20 2.59
CA ALA A 136 -18.18 -3.41 3.92
C ALA A 136 -17.89 -4.79 4.53
N ASP A 137 -17.23 -5.69 3.81
CA ASP A 137 -16.77 -7.00 4.32
C ASP A 137 -15.24 -6.99 4.58
N LEU A 138 -14.50 -6.06 3.97
CA LEU A 138 -13.06 -5.90 4.18
C LEU A 138 -12.77 -5.41 5.60
N PRO A 139 -11.62 -5.74 6.21
CA PRO A 139 -11.26 -5.24 7.54
C PRO A 139 -11.29 -3.70 7.63
N GLU A 140 -11.65 -3.19 8.80
CA GLU A 140 -11.80 -1.75 9.09
C GLU A 140 -10.53 -0.96 8.78
N SER A 141 -9.35 -1.54 9.02
CA SER A 141 -8.05 -0.96 8.67
C SER A 141 -7.93 -0.60 7.18
N LEU A 142 -8.56 -1.34 6.27
CA LEU A 142 -8.58 -1.04 4.84
C LEU A 142 -9.64 0.04 4.48
N ARG A 143 -10.71 0.11 5.27
CA ARG A 143 -11.79 1.10 5.10
C ARG A 143 -11.35 2.48 5.59
N GLU A 144 -10.60 2.55 6.67
CA GLU A 144 -10.10 3.79 7.29
C GLU A 144 -9.01 4.46 6.45
N GLU A 145 -8.07 3.73 5.85
CA GLU A 145 -7.07 4.35 4.94
C GLU A 145 -7.71 4.96 3.68
N THR A 146 -8.89 4.48 3.29
CA THR A 146 -9.69 5.06 2.20
C THR A 146 -10.61 6.18 2.70
N SER A 147 -11.01 6.12 3.97
CA SER A 147 -11.93 7.06 4.64
C SER A 147 -11.23 8.13 5.46
N ALA A 148 -9.91 8.18 5.50
CA ALA A 148 -9.24 9.44 5.71
C ALA A 148 -9.67 10.32 4.52
N PRO A 149 -10.59 11.31 4.68
CA PRO A 149 -10.50 12.45 3.81
C PRO A 149 -9.03 12.85 3.91
N ALA A 150 -8.35 13.09 2.79
CA ALA A 150 -7.00 13.66 2.84
C ALA A 150 -7.03 14.75 3.90
N GLU A 151 -6.46 14.47 5.08
CA GLU A 151 -6.54 15.39 6.20
C GLU A 151 -5.83 16.61 5.65
N PHE A 152 -6.60 17.68 5.51
CA PHE A 152 -6.16 18.84 4.78
C PHE A 152 -5.16 19.55 5.68
N VAL A 153 -3.92 19.06 5.67
CA VAL A 153 -2.81 19.74 6.32
C VAL A 153 -2.57 20.97 5.48
N PHE A 154 -3.25 22.06 5.82
CA PHE A 154 -2.94 23.37 5.30
C PHE A 154 -1.46 23.62 5.64
N PRO A 155 -0.57 23.72 4.63
CA PRO A 155 0.82 24.00 4.91
C PRO A 155 0.91 25.35 5.64
N PRO A 156 1.72 25.49 6.69
CA PRO A 156 1.75 26.69 7.54
C PRO A 156 2.21 27.98 6.82
N HIS A 157 2.56 27.88 5.54
CA HIS A 157 3.04 28.95 4.68
C HIS A 157 1.96 29.50 3.72
N TRP A 158 0.73 29.00 3.74
CA TRP A 158 -0.35 29.57 2.93
C TRP A 158 -1.02 30.75 3.61
N THR A 159 -1.25 31.80 2.83
CA THR A 159 -2.05 32.94 3.23
C THR A 159 -3.53 32.56 3.31
N LEU A 160 -4.29 33.28 4.15
CA LEU A 160 -5.75 33.08 4.27
C LEU A 160 -6.47 33.15 2.91
N ALA A 161 -5.94 33.95 1.98
CA ALA A 161 -6.46 34.09 0.62
C ALA A 161 -6.24 32.84 -0.24
N GLU A 162 -5.15 32.10 -0.06
CA GLU A 162 -4.83 30.87 -0.81
C GLU A 162 -5.64 29.69 -0.30
N ILE A 163 -5.80 29.61 1.03
CA ILE A 163 -6.68 28.65 1.70
C ILE A 163 -8.12 28.82 1.19
N GLU A 164 -8.60 30.07 1.17
CA GLU A 164 -9.93 30.40 0.68
C GLU A 164 -10.11 30.06 -0.81
N LYS A 165 -9.13 30.41 -1.66
CA LYS A 165 -9.14 30.06 -3.09
C LYS A 165 -9.28 28.55 -3.30
N MET A 166 -8.49 27.77 -2.57
CA MET A 166 -8.50 26.32 -2.72
C MET A 166 -9.81 25.69 -2.23
N ALA A 167 -10.35 26.17 -1.11
CA ALA A 167 -11.63 25.69 -0.57
C ALA A 167 -12.79 25.93 -1.56
N ILE A 168 -12.83 27.12 -2.19
CA ILE A 168 -13.82 27.45 -3.21
C ILE A 168 -13.67 26.54 -4.44
N LEU A 169 -12.45 26.34 -4.93
CA LEU A 169 -12.17 25.57 -6.14
C LEU A 169 -12.53 24.08 -5.94
N GLN A 170 -12.13 23.48 -4.82
CA GLN A 170 -12.45 22.08 -4.49
C GLN A 170 -13.95 21.85 -4.31
N THR A 171 -14.65 22.79 -3.67
CA THR A 171 -16.11 22.67 -3.51
C THR A 171 -16.81 22.76 -4.86
N LEU A 172 -16.38 23.68 -5.73
CA LEU A 172 -16.89 23.76 -7.10
C LEU A 172 -16.60 22.48 -7.90
N GLN A 173 -15.42 21.88 -7.76
CA GLN A 173 -15.11 20.62 -8.44
C GLN A 173 -16.00 19.46 -7.95
N ARG A 174 -16.23 19.35 -6.63
CA ARG A 174 -17.08 18.31 -6.05
C ARG A 174 -18.55 18.45 -6.43
N THR A 175 -19.04 19.67 -6.64
CA THR A 175 -20.43 19.93 -7.06
C THR A 175 -20.60 20.05 -8.57
N ASN A 176 -19.64 19.59 -9.39
CA ASN A 176 -19.69 19.73 -10.85
C ASN A 176 -19.95 21.18 -11.31
N TRP A 177 -19.31 22.15 -10.64
CA TRP A 177 -19.45 23.59 -10.86
C TRP A 177 -20.85 24.15 -10.60
N ASN A 178 -21.69 23.43 -9.85
CA ASN A 178 -22.97 23.94 -9.39
C ASN A 178 -22.76 25.04 -8.34
N LYS A 179 -22.88 26.29 -8.78
CA LYS A 179 -22.60 27.49 -7.97
C LYS A 179 -23.60 27.70 -6.82
N GLN A 180 -24.83 27.20 -6.95
CA GLN A 180 -25.83 27.31 -5.87
C GLN A 180 -25.51 26.34 -4.74
N GLU A 181 -25.20 25.10 -5.11
CA GLU A 181 -24.86 24.03 -4.17
C GLU A 181 -23.50 24.28 -3.52
N ALA A 182 -22.51 24.77 -4.28
CA ALA A 182 -21.22 25.16 -3.72
C ALA A 182 -21.34 26.32 -2.71
N ALA A 183 -22.21 27.31 -2.97
CA ALA A 183 -22.45 28.41 -2.03
C ALA A 183 -23.09 27.92 -0.72
N ALA A 184 -24.05 27.00 -0.83
CA ALA A 184 -24.70 26.38 0.33
C ALA A 184 -23.71 25.57 1.18
N ILE A 185 -22.85 24.76 0.54
CA ILE A 185 -21.82 23.96 1.22
C ILE A 185 -20.77 24.83 1.92
N LEU A 186 -20.38 25.95 1.29
CA LEU A 186 -19.43 26.90 1.87
C LEU A 186 -20.04 27.84 2.92
N GLY A 187 -21.36 27.77 3.16
CA GLY A 187 -22.08 28.69 4.04
C GLY A 187 -22.04 30.15 3.58
N LEU A 188 -21.83 30.39 2.28
CA LEU A 188 -21.70 31.72 1.69
C LEU A 188 -22.98 32.13 0.97
N TYR A 189 -23.34 33.41 1.07
CA TYR A 189 -24.38 33.97 0.21
C TYR A 189 -23.92 33.96 -1.26
N ARG A 190 -24.82 33.62 -2.19
CA ARG A 190 -24.50 33.42 -3.62
C ARG A 190 -23.70 34.59 -4.25
N PRO A 191 -24.05 35.87 -4.04
CA PRO A 191 -23.26 37.02 -4.51
C PRO A 191 -21.84 37.08 -3.93
N THR A 192 -21.65 36.66 -2.67
CA THR A 192 -20.35 36.62 -2.00
C THR A 192 -19.44 35.59 -2.66
N LEU A 193 -19.98 34.43 -3.04
CA LEU A 193 -19.25 33.42 -3.80
C LEU A 193 -18.77 33.98 -5.15
N TYR A 194 -19.64 34.69 -5.88
CA TYR A 194 -19.27 35.33 -7.16
C TYR A 194 -18.16 36.38 -7.00
N SER A 195 -18.24 37.23 -5.98
CA SER A 195 -17.21 38.23 -5.69
C SER A 195 -15.86 37.57 -5.35
N LYS A 196 -15.87 36.48 -4.57
CA LYS A 196 -14.66 35.72 -4.24
C LYS A 196 -14.09 34.96 -5.44
N MET A 197 -14.94 34.35 -6.28
CA MET A 197 -14.49 33.74 -7.55
C MET A 197 -13.82 34.76 -8.48
N LYS A 198 -14.35 35.98 -8.55
CA LYS A 198 -13.77 37.08 -9.34
C LYS A 198 -12.44 37.56 -8.77
N LYS A 199 -12.35 37.68 -7.43
CA LYS A 199 -11.12 38.08 -6.72
C LYS A 199 -9.97 37.06 -6.86
N HIS A 200 -10.30 35.77 -6.91
CA HIS A 200 -9.32 34.69 -7.00
C HIS A 200 -9.10 34.16 -8.44
N GLU A 201 -9.69 34.83 -9.43
CA GLU A 201 -9.65 34.47 -10.86
C GLU A 201 -10.05 33.02 -11.16
N ILE A 202 -10.99 32.48 -10.38
CA ILE A 202 -11.46 31.09 -10.55
C ILE A 202 -12.41 31.04 -11.74
N ARG A 203 -11.94 30.52 -12.87
CA ARG A 203 -12.73 30.30 -14.10
C ARG A 203 -12.87 28.81 -14.39
N ASP A 204 -14.05 28.45 -14.88
CA ASP A 204 -14.35 27.09 -15.35
C ASP A 204 -13.67 26.86 -16.70
N MET A 205 -12.50 26.22 -16.67
CA MET A 205 -11.75 25.85 -17.88
C MET A 205 -12.41 24.70 -18.65
N GLY A 206 -13.34 23.94 -18.03
CA GLY A 206 -14.05 22.83 -18.65
C GLY A 206 -15.20 23.27 -19.55
N ARG A 207 -15.86 24.39 -19.21
CA ARG A 207 -16.92 24.96 -20.06
C ARG A 207 -16.38 25.71 -21.27
N ALA A 208 -15.21 26.33 -21.17
CA ALA A 208 -14.53 26.97 -22.31
C ALA A 208 -14.12 25.94 -23.37
N ALA A 209 -13.56 24.79 -22.96
CA ALA A 209 -13.20 23.70 -23.87
C ALA A 209 -14.42 23.03 -24.54
N ARG A 210 -15.53 22.85 -23.81
CA ARG A 210 -16.79 22.31 -24.36
C ARG A 210 -17.51 23.29 -25.30
N GLN A 211 -17.35 24.60 -25.11
CA GLN A 211 -17.91 25.62 -26.01
C GLN A 211 -17.08 25.84 -27.27
N GLN A 212 -15.75 25.67 -27.21
CA GLN A 212 -14.90 25.68 -28.41
C GLN A 212 -15.16 24.46 -29.30
N ALA A 213 -15.28 23.27 -28.71
CA ALA A 213 -15.58 22.05 -29.47
C ALA A 213 -16.98 22.03 -30.12
N ALA A 214 -17.95 22.79 -29.59
CA ALA A 214 -19.31 22.91 -30.15
C ALA A 214 -19.45 24.04 -31.19
N ALA A 215 -18.44 24.90 -31.34
CA ALA A 215 -18.41 25.96 -32.35
C ALA A 215 -17.59 25.56 -33.60
N GLU A 216 -16.86 24.45 -33.54
CA GLU A 216 -16.09 23.86 -34.65
C GLU A 216 -16.83 22.69 -35.35
N GLN A 217 -18.09 22.44 -34.97
CA GLN A 217 -19.03 21.53 -35.67
C GLN A 217 -20.18 22.33 -36.27
#